data_AF-A0A7M2XBW0-F1
#
_entry.id   AF-A0A7M2XBW0-F1
#
_cell.length_a   1.000
_cell.length_b   1.000
_cell.length_c   1.000
_cell.angle_alpha   90.00
_cell.angle_beta   90.00
_cell.angle_gamma   90.00
#
_symmetry.space_group_name_H-M   'P 1'
#
loop_
_entity.id
_entity.type
_entity.pdbx_description
1 polymer ?
#
loop_
_entity_poly.entity_id
_entity_poly.type
_entity_poly.pdbx_seq_one_letter_code
_entity_poly.pdbx_strand_id
1 'polypeptide(L)' 'MTKRDNAVAAFAKASTAPLQTLTPAMLESIAASHARRGTHDFDQLLAKLTETVEARRVREAA' A
#
# COMPACT_ATOMS: atom_id res chain seq x y z
N MET A 1 -8.68 -5.91 -15.95
CA MET A 1 -8.55 -5.49 -14.54
C MET A 1 -8.58 -3.98 -14.52
N THR A 2 -9.52 -3.36 -13.81
CA THR A 2 -9.67 -1.90 -13.80
C THR A 2 -8.73 -1.26 -12.77
N LYS A 3 -8.50 0.05 -12.89
CA LYS A 3 -7.71 0.84 -11.91
C LYS A 3 -8.22 0.67 -10.47
N ARG A 4 -9.53 0.51 -10.31
CA ARG A 4 -10.18 0.27 -9.01
C ARG A 4 -9.81 -1.11 -8.46
N ASP A 5 -9.84 -2.15 -9.31
CA ASP A 5 -9.48 -3.51 -8.91
C ASP A 5 -8.01 -3.61 -8.46
N ASN A 6 -7.13 -2.90 -9.17
CA ASN A 6 -5.70 -2.84 -8.83
C ASN A 6 -5.46 -2.17 -7.47
N ALA A 7 -6.18 -1.09 -7.17
CA ALA A 7 -6.08 -0.42 -5.88
C ALA A 7 -6.61 -1.33 -4.75
N VAL A 8 -7.78 -1.95 -4.93
CA VAL A 8 -8.37 -2.87 -3.95
C VAL A 8 -7.43 -4.04 -3.64
N ALA A 9 -6.82 -4.64 -4.66
CA ALA A 9 -5.86 -5.72 -4.48
C ALA A 9 -4.59 -5.29 -3.72
N ALA A 10 -4.09 -4.07 -3.99
CA ALA A 10 -2.96 -3.50 -3.26
C ALA A 10 -3.29 -3.27 -1.77
N PHE A 11 -4.44 -2.69 -1.46
CA PHE A 11 -4.87 -2.48 -0.07
C PHE A 11 -5.12 -3.79 0.66
N ALA A 12 -5.71 -4.79 0.00
CA ALA A 12 -5.91 -6.09 0.60
C ALA A 12 -4.58 -6.72 1.04
N LYS A 13 -3.53 -6.65 0.20
CA LYS A 13 -2.18 -7.12 0.55
C LYS A 13 -1.58 -6.37 1.74
N ALA A 14 -1.69 -5.04 1.77
CA ALA A 14 -1.17 -4.24 2.87
C ALA A 14 -1.98 -4.37 4.16
N SER A 15 -3.24 -4.77 4.09
CA SER A 15 -4.11 -4.94 5.27
C SER A 15 -3.95 -6.31 5.93
N THR A 16 -3.63 -7.36 5.16
CA THR A 16 -3.47 -8.72 5.68
C THR A 16 -2.04 -9.05 6.10
N ALA A 17 -1.05 -8.35 5.55
CA ALA A 17 0.34 -8.55 5.93
C ALA A 17 0.61 -8.08 7.38
N PRO A 18 1.50 -8.79 8.12
CA PRO A 18 1.93 -8.36 9.45
C PRO A 18 2.65 -7.00 9.40
N LEU A 19 2.39 -6.09 10.34
CA LEU A 19 2.92 -4.72 10.31
C LEU A 19 4.45 -4.65 10.30
N GLN A 20 5.12 -5.60 10.94
CA GLN A 20 6.59 -5.70 10.94
C GLN A 20 7.17 -5.99 9.54
N THR A 21 6.36 -6.56 8.64
CA THR A 21 6.78 -6.87 7.26
C THR A 21 6.46 -5.72 6.28
N LEU A 22 5.62 -4.76 6.69
CA LEU A 22 5.21 -3.61 5.89
C LEU A 22 6.21 -2.47 6.02
N THR A 23 7.42 -2.72 5.54
CA THR A 23 8.46 -1.69 5.40
C THR A 23 8.14 -0.75 4.23
N PRO A 24 8.73 0.45 4.17
CA PRO A 24 8.56 1.36 3.04
C PRO A 24 8.87 0.68 1.69
N ALA A 25 9.94 -0.13 1.63
CA ALA A 25 10.30 -0.88 0.43
C ALA A 25 9.23 -1.91 0.01
N MET A 26 8.55 -2.54 0.97
CA MET A 26 7.45 -3.46 0.67
C MET A 26 6.23 -2.71 0.13
N LEU A 27 5.91 -1.54 0.68
CA LEU A 27 4.81 -0.70 0.18
C LEU A 27 5.08 -0.20 -1.25
N GLU A 28 6.32 0.20 -1.55
CA GLU A 28 6.75 0.52 -2.91
C GLU A 28 6.63 -0.67 -3.86
N SER A 29 6.98 -1.87 -3.42
CA SER A 29 6.84 -3.10 -4.21
C SER A 29 5.37 -3.42 -4.52
N ILE A 30 4.50 -3.28 -3.53
CA ILE A 30 3.04 -3.46 -3.70
C ILE A 30 2.49 -2.41 -4.67
N ALA A 31 2.88 -1.14 -4.51
CA ALA A 31 2.45 -0.06 -5.41
C ALA A 31 2.93 -0.33 -6.85
N ALA A 32 4.20 -0.72 -7.03
CA ALA A 32 4.80 -1.01 -8.33
C ALA A 32 4.16 -2.23 -9.03
N SER A 33 3.59 -3.16 -8.26
CA SER A 33 2.88 -4.33 -8.79
C SER A 33 1.49 -3.99 -9.37
N HIS A 34 0.93 -2.83 -9.01
CA HIS A 34 -0.45 -2.44 -9.36
C HIS A 34 -0.53 -1.11 -10.14
N ALA A 35 0.54 -0.32 -10.11
CA ALA A 35 0.71 0.92 -10.85
C ALA A 35 2.17 1.08 -11.31
N ARG A 36 2.38 1.67 -12.49
CA ARG A 36 3.72 1.84 -13.06
C ARG A 36 4.49 2.93 -12.31
N ARG A 37 5.74 2.65 -11.92
CA ARG A 37 6.64 3.63 -11.29
C ARG A 37 6.77 4.90 -12.14
N GLY A 38 6.86 6.05 -11.46
CA GLY A 38 6.97 7.37 -12.09
C GLY A 38 5.67 7.87 -12.72
N THR A 39 4.54 7.22 -12.41
CA THR A 39 3.21 7.73 -12.77
C THR A 39 2.50 8.28 -11.56
N HIS A 40 1.63 9.25 -11.78
CA HIS A 40 0.79 9.83 -10.72
C HIS A 40 -0.03 8.76 -9.96
N ASP A 41 -0.41 7.68 -10.64
CA ASP A 41 -1.15 6.58 -10.03
C ASP A 41 -0.31 5.75 -9.06
N PHE A 42 0.98 5.61 -9.33
CA PHE A 42 1.92 4.98 -8.41
C PHE A 42 2.10 5.84 -7.16
N ASP A 43 2.31 7.15 -7.33
CA ASP A 43 2.51 8.07 -6.20
C ASP A 43 1.26 8.13 -5.31
N GLN A 44 0.07 8.23 -5.91
CA GLN A 44 -1.20 8.18 -5.17
C GLN A 44 -1.40 6.86 -4.43
N LEU A 45 -1.08 5.73 -5.07
CA LEU A 45 -1.24 4.42 -4.46
C LEU A 45 -0.27 4.23 -3.29
N LEU A 46 0.99 4.62 -3.46
CA LEU A 46 2.02 4.55 -2.42
C LEU A 46 1.67 5.42 -1.21
N ALA A 47 1.21 6.65 -1.44
CA ALA A 47 0.80 7.56 -0.38
C ALA A 47 -0.33 6.94 0.47
N LYS A 48 -1.39 6.45 -0.18
CA LYS A 48 -2.51 5.83 0.53
C LYS A 48 -2.14 4.53 1.25
N LEU A 49 -1.27 3.70 0.67
CA LEU A 49 -0.76 2.50 1.34
C LEU A 49 0.02 2.88 2.61
N THR A 50 0.86 3.91 2.52
CA THR A 50 1.62 4.43 3.67
C THR A 50 0.69 4.94 4.77
N GLU A 51 -0.27 5.79 4.44
CA GLU A 51 -1.28 6.29 5.40
C GLU A 51 -2.04 5.14 6.08
N THR A 52 -2.43 4.11 5.32
CA THR A 52 -3.16 2.96 5.85
C THR A 52 -2.30 2.19 6.86
N VAL A 53 -1.03 1.95 6.55
CA VAL A 53 -0.11 1.23 7.45
C VAL A 53 0.22 2.04 8.68
N GLU A 54 0.46 3.34 8.55
CA GLU A 54 0.70 4.23 9.69
C GLU A 54 -0.52 4.28 10.62
N ALA A 55 -1.72 4.41 10.07
CA ALA A 55 -2.96 4.37 10.86
C ALA A 55 -3.13 3.03 11.60
N ARG A 56 -2.72 1.90 10.99
CA ARG A 56 -2.69 0.60 11.66
C ARG A 56 -1.64 0.53 12.76
N ARG A 57 -0.44 1.06 12.54
CA ARG A 57 0.65 1.11 13.55
C ARG A 57 0.21 1.87 14.79
N VAL A 58 -0.44 3.02 14.60
CA VAL A 58 -0.97 3.80 15.73
C VAL A 58 -2.03 3.01 16.51
N ARG A 59 -2.89 2.25 15.83
CA ARG A 59 -3.91 1.42 16.49
C ARG A 59 -3.34 0.21 17.24
N GLU A 60 -2.30 -0.43 16.72
CA GLU A 60 -1.65 -1.57 17.40
C GLU A 60 -0.72 -1.12 18.54
N ALA A 61 -0.30 0.16 18.56
CA ALA A 61 0.52 0.74 19.62
C ALA A 61 -0.29 1.46 20.73
N ALA A 62 -1.62 1.57 20.58
CA ALA A 62 -2.55 2.18 21.54
C ALA A 62 -3.19 1.11 22.43
#